data_AF-A0A957K9S3-F1
#
_entry.id   AF-A0A957K9S3-F1
#
_cell.length_a   1.000
_cell.length_b   1.000
_cell.length_c   1.000
_cell.angle_alpha   90.00
_cell.angle_beta   90.00
_cell.angle_gamma   90.00
#
_symmetry.space_group_name_H-M   'P 1'
#
loop_
_entity.id
_entity.type
_entity.pdbx_description
1 polymer ?
#
loop_
_entity_poly.entity_id
_entity_poly.type
_entity_poly.pdbx_seq_one_letter_code
_entity_poly.pdbx_strand_id
1 'polypeptide(L)'
;MMQGKLRIFRLSLLFLAGLLIVMSGQTFAAITPTQFVPGDTAIALAAEDQTTPAIAHGSGLTLVAWADGRSRAAGALFPDFETASDIYGIILDADGNPQSAQPFPISQAKGSQTVPRIFWNGSNWLVVFQTYMLSGTGFYYQQTLAAVRVSPTGAILDEQPIILFNTPISGTAWNMASDGTDWFITYQAEGIFVNKITADGQYQQPGTLLVPQTYYQRSNLEMACVSGVCLLTFNDQVTAGAVRFDTNLNVLG
;
A
#
# COMPACT_ATOMS: atom_id res chain seq x y z
N MET A 1 76.83 -54.38 -11.30
CA MET A 1 78.14 -53.72 -11.14
C MET A 1 78.08 -52.37 -11.84
N MET A 2 78.06 -51.28 -11.06
CA MET A 2 78.15 -49.81 -11.36
C MET A 2 77.31 -49.23 -12.53
N GLN A 3 76.22 -48.48 -12.28
CA GLN A 3 76.09 -47.04 -11.90
C GLN A 3 76.51 -46.05 -13.02
N GLY A 4 75.75 -45.01 -13.39
CA GLY A 4 74.57 -44.42 -12.76
C GLY A 4 73.69 -43.63 -13.74
N LYS A 5 72.37 -43.78 -13.57
CA LYS A 5 71.31 -42.99 -14.24
C LYS A 5 70.75 -41.94 -13.27
N LEU A 6 70.44 -40.80 -13.88
CA LEU A 6 69.72 -39.61 -13.43
C LEU A 6 68.76 -39.81 -12.22
N ARG A 7 68.96 -38.99 -11.18
CA ARG A 7 68.07 -38.88 -10.01
C ARG A 7 66.77 -38.16 -10.41
N ILE A 8 65.66 -38.87 -10.39
CA ILE A 8 64.32 -38.29 -10.20
C ILE A 8 63.85 -38.78 -8.83
N PHE A 9 63.96 -37.93 -7.81
CA PHE A 9 63.42 -38.22 -6.49
C PHE A 9 62.03 -37.60 -6.36
N ARG A 10 61.05 -38.49 -6.22
CA ARG A 10 59.67 -38.22 -5.81
C ARG A 10 59.67 -37.61 -4.41
N LEU A 11 58.92 -36.54 -4.20
CA LEU A 11 58.60 -36.04 -2.87
C LEU A 11 57.11 -36.31 -2.58
N SER A 12 56.87 -37.16 -1.60
CA SER A 12 55.56 -37.35 -0.97
C SER A 12 55.83 -37.53 0.52
N LEU A 13 55.51 -36.55 1.36
CA LEU A 13 54.84 -36.77 2.65
C LEU A 13 54.38 -35.42 3.25
N LEU A 14 53.15 -35.45 3.76
CA LEU A 14 52.38 -34.40 4.42
C LEU A 14 53.13 -33.68 5.56
N PHE A 15 52.88 -32.38 5.76
CA PHE A 15 52.40 -31.80 7.03
C PHE A 15 52.08 -30.29 6.89
N LEU A 16 50.78 -29.97 6.99
CA LEU A 16 50.18 -28.82 7.67
C LEU A 16 50.78 -27.39 7.47
N ALA A 17 50.18 -26.58 6.60
CA ALA A 17 49.82 -25.17 6.87
C ALA A 17 49.31 -24.46 5.60
N GLY A 18 48.15 -23.78 5.72
CA GLY A 18 47.89 -22.60 4.90
C GLY A 18 47.07 -22.81 3.63
N LEU A 19 45.87 -23.38 3.73
CA LEU A 19 44.78 -22.96 2.84
C LEU A 19 43.74 -22.22 3.67
N LEU A 20 44.10 -20.99 4.07
CA LEU A 20 43.12 -19.99 4.46
C LEU A 20 42.32 -19.68 3.20
N ILE A 21 41.11 -20.21 3.13
CA ILE A 21 40.06 -19.65 2.29
C ILE A 21 39.95 -18.21 2.74
N VAL A 22 40.44 -17.29 1.93
CA VAL A 22 40.07 -15.88 2.03
C VAL A 22 38.59 -15.86 1.68
N MET A 23 37.74 -16.07 2.69
CA MET A 23 36.42 -15.48 2.67
C MET A 23 36.72 -13.99 2.59
N SER A 24 36.69 -13.45 1.36
CA SER A 24 36.56 -12.02 1.21
C SER A 24 35.34 -11.68 2.05
N GLY A 25 35.56 -10.94 3.13
CA GLY A 25 34.50 -10.29 3.86
C GLY A 25 33.84 -9.34 2.87
N GLN A 26 32.92 -9.87 2.08
CA GLN A 26 31.91 -9.06 1.44
C GLN A 26 31.11 -8.52 2.62
N THR A 27 31.58 -7.38 3.12
CA THR A 27 30.67 -6.44 3.75
C THR A 27 29.63 -6.17 2.68
N PHE A 28 28.43 -6.73 2.86
CA PHE A 28 27.29 -6.18 2.16
C PHE A 28 27.35 -4.69 2.43
N ALA A 29 27.28 -3.87 1.37
CA ALA A 29 27.13 -2.44 1.54
C ALA A 29 26.03 -2.25 2.59
N ALA A 30 26.34 -1.50 3.65
CA ALA A 30 25.33 -1.16 4.62
C ALA A 30 24.12 -0.67 3.82
N ILE A 31 22.93 -1.25 4.08
CA ILE A 31 21.69 -0.71 3.54
C ILE A 31 21.77 0.78 3.85
N THR A 32 21.80 1.61 2.80
CA THR A 32 21.94 3.06 2.97
C THR A 32 20.92 3.46 4.03
N PRO A 33 21.31 4.20 5.08
CA PRO A 33 20.35 4.69 6.06
C PRO A 33 19.21 5.35 5.30
N THR A 34 17.98 5.15 5.77
CA THR A 34 16.78 5.71 5.13
C THR A 34 17.03 7.19 4.87
N GLN A 35 17.13 7.57 3.60
CA GLN A 35 17.42 8.95 3.25
C GLN A 35 16.10 9.71 3.25
N PHE A 36 15.69 10.19 4.42
CA PHE A 36 14.62 11.17 4.53
C PHE A 36 15.00 12.38 3.67
N VAL A 37 14.19 12.67 2.67
CA VAL A 37 14.35 13.84 1.79
C VAL A 37 13.74 15.06 2.48
N PRO A 38 14.09 16.30 2.08
CA PRO A 38 13.62 17.50 2.79
C PRO A 38 12.09 17.54 3.02
N GLY A 39 11.30 17.07 2.06
CA GLY A 39 9.84 16.94 2.16
C GLY A 39 9.35 15.88 3.15
N ASP A 40 10.19 14.94 3.57
CA ASP A 40 9.86 13.94 4.59
C ASP A 40 10.07 14.48 6.02
N THR A 41 10.86 15.55 6.17
CA THR A 41 11.33 16.05 7.46
C THR A 41 10.63 17.32 7.95
N ALA A 42 9.98 18.07 7.05
CA ALA A 42 9.24 19.27 7.39
C ALA A 42 8.13 19.59 6.38
N ILE A 43 7.00 20.09 6.87
CA ILE A 43 5.93 20.62 6.01
C ILE A 43 6.36 21.98 5.47
N ALA A 44 6.34 22.14 4.14
CA ALA A 44 6.71 23.38 3.45
C ALA A 44 5.64 23.77 2.41
N LEU A 45 5.87 24.88 1.69
CA LEU A 45 5.05 25.23 0.52
C LEU A 45 5.11 24.09 -0.51
N ALA A 46 4.01 23.90 -1.24
CA ALA A 46 3.91 22.91 -2.30
C ALA A 46 5.11 23.04 -3.27
N ALA A 47 5.76 21.91 -3.52
CA ALA A 47 6.87 21.80 -4.46
C ALA A 47 6.61 20.57 -5.34
N GLU A 48 6.99 20.66 -6.62
CA GLU A 48 6.67 19.63 -7.63
C GLU A 48 5.16 19.40 -7.79
N ASP A 49 4.77 18.30 -8.44
CA ASP A 49 3.37 18.01 -8.74
C ASP A 49 2.58 17.60 -7.48
N GLN A 50 1.35 18.11 -7.38
CA GLN A 50 0.32 17.61 -6.47
C GLN A 50 -0.82 17.04 -7.29
N THR A 51 -1.11 15.76 -7.10
CA THR A 51 -1.99 15.01 -8.01
C THR A 51 -2.96 14.13 -7.25
N THR A 52 -3.96 13.63 -7.98
CA THR A 52 -4.94 12.66 -7.48
C THR A 52 -5.63 13.09 -6.17
N PRO A 53 -6.21 14.30 -6.09
CA PRO A 53 -6.93 14.71 -4.90
C PRO A 53 -8.15 13.81 -4.68
N ALA A 54 -8.41 13.51 -3.41
CA ALA A 54 -9.61 12.81 -2.94
C ALA A 54 -10.20 13.58 -1.76
N ILE A 55 -11.51 13.45 -1.59
CA ILE A 55 -12.26 14.15 -0.56
C ILE A 55 -13.33 13.24 0.02
N ALA A 56 -13.52 13.28 1.34
CA ALA A 56 -14.66 12.64 1.98
C ALA A 56 -15.15 13.47 3.18
N HIS A 57 -16.48 13.53 3.31
CA HIS A 57 -17.16 14.23 4.39
C HIS A 57 -17.54 13.26 5.51
N GLY A 58 -17.42 13.71 6.76
CA GLY A 58 -17.76 12.94 7.95
C GLY A 58 -17.84 13.80 9.20
N SER A 59 -18.87 13.62 10.02
CA SER A 59 -19.04 14.36 11.29
C SER A 59 -19.01 15.89 11.15
N GLY A 60 -19.51 16.45 10.05
CA GLY A 60 -19.49 17.90 9.79
C GLY A 60 -18.12 18.46 9.36
N LEU A 61 -17.14 17.58 9.15
CA LEU A 61 -15.80 17.91 8.68
C LEU A 61 -15.54 17.26 7.34
N THR A 62 -14.58 17.80 6.59
CA THR A 62 -14.19 17.25 5.29
C THR A 62 -12.70 17.02 5.26
N LEU A 63 -12.27 15.78 5.06
CA LEU A 63 -10.86 15.46 4.83
C LEU A 63 -10.60 15.52 3.32
N VAL A 64 -9.60 16.33 2.94
CA VAL A 64 -9.02 16.33 1.59
C VAL A 64 -7.64 15.69 1.69
N ALA A 65 -7.32 14.76 0.79
CA ALA A 65 -6.00 14.14 0.68
C ALA A 65 -5.52 14.13 -0.77
N TRP A 66 -4.21 14.17 -0.98
CA TRP A 66 -3.60 14.13 -2.32
C TRP A 66 -2.22 13.47 -2.27
N ALA A 67 -1.76 13.03 -3.43
CA ALA A 67 -0.38 12.62 -3.63
C ALA A 67 0.48 13.88 -3.85
N ASP A 68 1.54 14.01 -3.08
CA ASP A 68 2.39 15.20 -3.04
C ASP A 68 3.83 14.85 -3.39
N GLY A 69 4.38 15.51 -4.41
CA GLY A 69 5.74 15.32 -4.87
C GLY A 69 6.81 16.11 -4.12
N ARG A 70 6.47 16.84 -3.04
CA ARG A 70 7.42 17.71 -2.33
C ARG A 70 8.67 17.01 -1.80
N SER A 71 8.57 15.70 -1.58
CA SER A 71 9.67 14.86 -1.11
C SER A 71 10.64 14.51 -2.24
N ARG A 72 10.25 14.65 -3.52
CA ARG A 72 11.14 14.33 -4.65
C ARG A 72 12.41 15.18 -4.63
N ALA A 73 13.56 14.51 -4.61
CA ALA A 73 14.86 15.18 -4.63
C ALA A 73 15.06 15.98 -5.93
N ALA A 74 15.49 17.24 -5.81
CA ALA A 74 15.79 18.09 -6.95
C ALA A 74 16.91 17.48 -7.81
N GLY A 75 16.65 17.31 -9.11
CA GLY A 75 17.61 16.71 -10.04
C GLY A 75 17.71 15.17 -9.98
N ALA A 76 16.74 14.50 -9.34
CA ALA A 76 16.65 13.04 -9.39
C ALA A 76 16.62 12.56 -10.85
N LEU A 77 17.54 11.64 -11.20
CA LEU A 77 17.66 11.09 -12.54
C LEU A 77 16.52 10.12 -12.90
N PHE A 78 15.80 9.62 -11.89
CA PHE A 78 14.68 8.71 -12.03
C PHE A 78 13.49 9.18 -11.18
N PRO A 79 12.26 9.06 -11.68
CA PRO A 79 11.06 9.51 -10.98
C PRO A 79 10.75 8.70 -9.71
N ASP A 80 11.26 7.47 -9.60
CA ASP A 80 10.97 6.53 -8.51
C ASP A 80 12.18 6.40 -7.55
N PHE A 81 12.62 7.53 -6.99
CA PHE A 81 13.55 7.46 -5.84
C PHE A 81 12.79 6.96 -4.60
N GLU A 82 13.51 6.46 -3.59
CA GLU A 82 12.96 5.74 -2.44
C GLU A 82 11.70 6.39 -1.80
N THR A 83 11.55 7.72 -1.83
CA THR A 83 10.30 8.43 -1.54
C THR A 83 10.15 9.61 -2.53
N ALA A 84 9.34 9.43 -3.59
CA ALA A 84 9.11 10.48 -4.59
C ALA A 84 7.72 11.13 -4.50
N SER A 85 6.76 10.46 -3.86
CA SER A 85 5.44 11.01 -3.58
C SER A 85 4.88 10.43 -2.29
N ASP A 86 4.30 11.30 -1.47
CA ASP A 86 3.70 10.97 -0.17
C ASP A 86 2.22 11.35 -0.17
N ILE A 87 1.44 10.83 0.79
CA ILE A 87 0.06 11.27 0.97
C ILE A 87 0.01 12.36 2.03
N TYR A 88 -0.53 13.51 1.65
CA TYR A 88 -0.82 14.62 2.55
C TYR A 88 -2.32 14.88 2.60
N GLY A 89 -2.77 15.50 3.70
CA GLY A 89 -4.14 15.95 3.80
C GLY A 89 -4.34 17.20 4.64
N ILE A 90 -5.55 17.73 4.54
CA ILE A 90 -6.03 18.86 5.33
C ILE A 90 -7.50 18.64 5.66
N ILE A 91 -7.89 19.04 6.87
CA ILE A 91 -9.29 18.99 7.31
C ILE A 91 -9.90 20.37 7.12
N LEU A 92 -11.06 20.38 6.49
CA LEU A 92 -11.91 21.56 6.32
C LEU A 92 -13.10 21.48 7.28
N ASP A 93 -13.52 22.63 7.78
CA ASP A 93 -14.78 22.77 8.51
C ASP A 93 -16.00 22.69 7.56
N ALA A 94 -17.20 22.87 8.11
CA ALA A 94 -18.46 22.80 7.36
C ALA A 94 -18.60 23.90 6.30
N ASP A 95 -17.91 25.03 6.46
CA ASP A 95 -17.88 26.15 5.52
C ASP A 95 -16.76 25.99 4.47
N GLY A 96 -15.97 24.91 4.57
CA GLY A 96 -14.85 24.62 3.68
C GLY A 96 -13.55 25.34 4.06
N ASN A 97 -13.47 25.98 5.24
CA ASN A 97 -12.25 26.62 5.70
C ASN A 97 -11.28 25.57 6.27
N PRO A 98 -9.98 25.67 5.99
CA PRO A 98 -9.00 24.75 6.55
C PRO A 98 -8.84 24.98 8.06
N GLN A 99 -8.81 23.89 8.83
CA GLN A 99 -8.61 23.94 10.29
C GLN A 99 -7.15 24.19 10.71
N SER A 100 -6.22 24.17 9.76
CA SER A 100 -4.79 24.46 9.93
C SER A 100 -4.27 25.24 8.74
N ALA A 101 -3.27 26.09 8.95
CA ALA A 101 -2.59 26.80 7.86
C ALA A 101 -1.74 25.86 6.98
N GLN A 102 -1.37 24.69 7.51
CA GLN A 102 -0.52 23.72 6.83
C GLN A 102 -1.18 22.34 6.77
N PRO A 103 -1.01 21.59 5.67
CA PRO A 103 -1.44 20.20 5.59
C PRO A 103 -0.58 19.31 6.48
N PHE A 104 -1.10 18.15 6.89
CA PHE A 104 -0.36 17.16 7.66
C PHE A 104 -0.04 15.93 6.80
N PRO A 105 1.08 15.23 7.05
CA PRO A 105 1.37 13.98 6.38
C PRO A 105 0.41 12.89 6.85
N ILE A 106 -0.18 12.16 5.90
CA ILE A 106 -0.97 10.96 6.15
C ILE A 106 -0.10 9.71 6.01
N SER A 107 0.80 9.69 5.02
CA SER A 107 1.81 8.64 4.86
C SER A 107 3.06 9.22 4.22
N GLN A 108 4.21 8.89 4.83
CA GLN A 108 5.57 9.20 4.34
C GLN A 108 6.44 7.93 4.42
N ALA A 109 5.82 6.81 4.06
CA ALA A 109 6.47 5.51 4.13
C ALA A 109 7.46 5.37 2.97
N LYS A 110 8.38 4.40 3.08
CA LYS A 110 9.27 4.07 1.97
C LYS A 110 8.47 3.63 0.73
N GLY A 111 8.98 3.99 -0.43
CA GLY A 111 8.30 3.90 -1.72
C GLY A 111 7.42 5.12 -1.98
N SER A 112 6.92 5.27 -3.21
CA SER A 112 5.90 6.27 -3.50
C SER A 112 4.53 5.82 -2.96
N GLN A 113 3.80 6.73 -2.33
CA GLN A 113 2.38 6.59 -2.05
C GLN A 113 1.56 7.49 -2.99
N THR A 114 0.55 6.92 -3.64
CA THR A 114 -0.22 7.61 -4.69
C THR A 114 -1.70 7.22 -4.69
N VAL A 115 -2.52 7.95 -5.46
CA VAL A 115 -3.93 7.65 -5.70
C VAL A 115 -4.74 7.44 -4.40
N PRO A 116 -4.74 8.42 -3.48
CA PRO A 116 -5.50 8.29 -2.25
C PRO A 116 -7.02 8.20 -2.55
N ARG A 117 -7.74 7.42 -1.74
CA ARG A 117 -9.20 7.38 -1.65
C ARG A 117 -9.59 7.40 -0.17
N ILE A 118 -10.68 8.09 0.17
CA ILE A 118 -11.04 8.39 1.57
C ILE A 118 -12.44 7.89 1.87
N PHE A 119 -12.60 7.18 2.99
CA PHE A 119 -13.88 6.59 3.40
C PHE A 119 -14.15 6.88 4.88
N TRP A 120 -15.26 7.53 5.21
CA TRP A 120 -15.66 7.80 6.60
C TRP A 120 -16.49 6.63 7.17
N ASN A 121 -16.22 6.19 8.41
CA ASN A 121 -17.00 5.14 9.07
C ASN A 121 -17.91 5.59 10.21
N GLY A 122 -18.18 6.88 10.36
CA GLY A 122 -18.92 7.38 11.52
C GLY A 122 -18.03 7.84 12.69
N SER A 123 -16.75 7.46 12.73
CA SER A 123 -15.81 7.90 13.79
C SER A 123 -14.45 8.36 13.28
N ASN A 124 -13.90 7.71 12.25
CA ASN A 124 -12.61 8.03 11.64
C ASN A 124 -12.71 7.95 10.11
N TRP A 125 -11.79 8.59 9.42
CA TRP A 125 -11.56 8.32 8.00
C TRP A 125 -10.60 7.15 7.85
N LEU A 126 -10.79 6.35 6.82
CA LEU A 126 -9.78 5.43 6.31
C LEU A 126 -9.28 6.01 4.98
N VAL A 127 -7.98 6.29 4.92
CA VAL A 127 -7.30 6.76 3.71
C VAL A 127 -6.57 5.57 3.11
N VAL A 128 -7.05 5.13 1.94
CA VAL A 128 -6.49 4.02 1.16
C VAL A 128 -5.64 4.61 0.04
N PHE A 129 -4.43 4.10 -0.17
CA PHE A 129 -3.51 4.58 -1.19
C PHE A 129 -2.73 3.42 -1.81
N GLN A 130 -2.23 3.62 -3.02
CA GLN A 130 -1.25 2.73 -3.62
C GLN A 130 0.11 2.96 -2.97
N THR A 131 0.86 1.91 -2.69
CA THR A 131 2.23 1.98 -2.17
C THR A 131 3.09 0.88 -2.79
N TYR A 132 4.42 1.03 -2.72
CA TYR A 132 5.36 -0.01 -3.12
C TYR A 132 5.85 -0.80 -1.91
N MET A 133 5.73 -2.12 -1.97
CA MET A 133 6.29 -3.01 -0.95
C MET A 133 7.13 -4.11 -1.59
N LEU A 134 8.12 -4.60 -0.84
CA LEU A 134 8.87 -5.79 -1.23
C LEU A 134 7.91 -6.99 -1.18
N SER A 135 7.68 -7.66 -2.32
CA SER A 135 6.72 -8.77 -2.33
C SER A 135 7.30 -9.99 -1.59
N GLY A 136 6.44 -10.74 -0.89
CA GLY A 136 6.86 -11.95 -0.17
C GLY A 136 7.34 -13.10 -1.07
N THR A 137 7.25 -12.96 -2.40
CA THR A 137 7.62 -13.98 -3.40
C THR A 137 8.75 -13.55 -4.33
N GLY A 138 9.33 -12.35 -4.19
CA GLY A 138 10.41 -11.89 -5.05
C GLY A 138 11.24 -10.73 -4.50
N PHE A 139 12.47 -10.59 -5.01
CA PHE A 139 13.42 -9.51 -4.66
C PHE A 139 13.11 -8.19 -5.38
N TYR A 140 11.84 -7.86 -5.65
CA TYR A 140 11.45 -6.64 -6.35
C TYR A 140 10.23 -5.97 -5.70
N TYR A 141 10.18 -4.65 -5.82
CA TYR A 141 9.06 -3.85 -5.34
C TYR A 141 7.83 -4.07 -6.22
N GLN A 142 6.68 -4.26 -5.58
CA GLN A 142 5.38 -4.34 -6.25
C GLN A 142 4.44 -3.30 -5.67
N GLN A 143 3.59 -2.74 -6.52
CA GLN A 143 2.50 -1.89 -6.07
C GLN A 143 1.44 -2.72 -5.36
N THR A 144 0.97 -2.21 -4.24
CA THR A 144 -0.11 -2.78 -3.44
C THR A 144 -0.99 -1.66 -2.90
N LEU A 145 -2.11 -2.01 -2.27
CA LEU A 145 -2.93 -1.06 -1.54
C LEU A 145 -2.61 -1.15 -0.05
N ALA A 146 -2.48 0.02 0.56
CA ALA A 146 -2.36 0.17 1.99
C ALA A 146 -3.39 1.20 2.48
N ALA A 147 -3.69 1.17 3.77
CA ALA A 147 -4.60 2.10 4.38
C ALA A 147 -4.13 2.57 5.76
N VAL A 148 -4.51 3.78 6.13
CA VAL A 148 -4.32 4.32 7.49
C VAL A 148 -5.60 5.00 7.94
N ARG A 149 -5.91 4.90 9.23
CA ARG A 149 -7.01 5.60 9.85
C ARG A 149 -6.56 6.99 10.29
N VAL A 150 -7.40 7.97 10.00
CA VAL A 150 -7.21 9.38 10.35
C VAL A 150 -8.38 9.82 11.22
N SER A 151 -8.10 10.35 12.40
CA SER A 151 -9.12 10.85 13.31
C SER A 151 -9.72 12.19 12.84
N PRO A 152 -10.88 12.60 13.37
CA PRO A 152 -11.46 13.94 13.17
C PRO A 152 -10.54 15.11 13.49
N THR A 153 -9.48 14.89 14.26
CA THR A 153 -8.49 15.91 14.62
C THR A 153 -7.24 15.85 13.75
N GLY A 154 -7.21 14.99 12.73
CA GLY A 154 -6.06 14.78 11.85
C GLY A 154 -4.97 13.86 12.43
N ALA A 155 -5.24 13.17 13.54
CA ALA A 155 -4.28 12.22 14.10
C ALA A 155 -4.25 10.92 13.28
N ILE A 156 -3.06 10.45 12.93
CA ILE A 156 -2.86 9.13 12.31
C ILE A 156 -2.93 8.06 13.41
N LEU A 157 -3.85 7.11 13.26
CA LEU A 157 -4.17 6.14 14.32
C LEU A 157 -3.47 4.78 14.15
N ASP A 158 -2.80 4.57 13.02
CA ASP A 158 -2.08 3.33 12.71
C ASP A 158 -0.57 3.61 12.63
N GLU A 159 0.22 3.02 13.53
CA GLU A 159 1.69 3.13 13.51
C GLU A 159 2.30 2.47 12.26
N GLN A 160 1.63 1.46 11.70
CA GLN A 160 1.98 0.78 10.46
C GLN A 160 0.75 0.72 9.56
N PRO A 161 0.87 0.97 8.24
CA PRO A 161 -0.27 0.88 7.34
C PRO A 161 -0.91 -0.51 7.32
N ILE A 162 -2.23 -0.54 7.25
CA ILE A 162 -3.04 -1.75 7.04
C ILE A 162 -2.88 -2.18 5.59
N ILE A 163 -2.25 -3.32 5.35
CA ILE A 163 -1.99 -3.82 4.00
C ILE A 163 -3.18 -4.61 3.47
N LEU A 164 -3.71 -4.20 2.31
CA LEU A 164 -4.88 -4.81 1.67
C LEU A 164 -4.44 -5.90 0.70
N PHE A 165 -3.94 -7.00 1.25
CA PHE A 165 -3.44 -8.14 0.49
C PHE A 165 -4.47 -8.66 -0.53
N ASN A 166 -3.95 -9.17 -1.66
CA ASN A 166 -4.70 -9.80 -2.74
C ASN A 166 -5.77 -8.89 -3.39
N THR A 167 -5.67 -7.57 -3.19
CA THR A 167 -6.54 -6.60 -3.84
C THR A 167 -5.85 -6.03 -5.09
N PRO A 168 -6.49 -6.07 -6.28
CA PRO A 168 -5.95 -5.41 -7.46
C PRO A 168 -5.85 -3.91 -7.25
N ILE A 169 -4.80 -3.26 -7.78
CA ILE A 169 -4.59 -1.82 -7.62
C ILE A 169 -5.43 -0.96 -8.57
N SER A 170 -5.96 -1.55 -9.65
CA SER A 170 -6.78 -0.84 -10.64
C SER A 170 -8.05 -0.29 -10.00
N GLY A 171 -8.28 1.02 -10.10
CA GLY A 171 -9.42 1.70 -9.47
C GLY A 171 -10.80 1.21 -9.94
N THR A 172 -10.89 0.52 -11.07
CA THR A 172 -12.12 -0.10 -11.58
C THR A 172 -12.38 -1.51 -11.05
N ALA A 173 -11.35 -2.15 -10.48
CA ALA A 173 -11.41 -3.54 -10.04
C ALA A 173 -11.67 -3.68 -8.53
N TRP A 174 -11.77 -2.58 -7.79
CA TRP A 174 -12.11 -2.58 -6.38
C TRP A 174 -12.86 -1.32 -5.97
N ASN A 175 -13.69 -1.43 -4.95
CA ASN A 175 -14.43 -0.32 -4.35
C ASN A 175 -14.56 -0.53 -2.84
N MET A 176 -14.85 0.53 -2.09
CA MET A 176 -14.99 0.47 -0.65
C MET A 176 -16.15 1.35 -0.19
N ALA A 177 -16.83 0.91 0.86
CA ALA A 177 -17.88 1.67 1.52
C ALA A 177 -17.86 1.36 3.02
N SER A 178 -18.47 2.21 3.83
CA SER A 178 -18.70 1.93 5.24
C SER A 178 -20.17 1.75 5.53
N ASP A 179 -20.49 0.85 6.44
CA ASP A 179 -21.84 0.70 7.02
C ASP A 179 -22.15 1.72 8.13
N GLY A 180 -21.23 2.66 8.39
CA GLY A 180 -21.31 3.59 9.51
C GLY A 180 -20.64 3.08 10.79
N THR A 181 -19.89 1.97 10.72
CA THR A 181 -19.01 1.51 11.80
C THR A 181 -17.72 0.90 11.25
N ASP A 182 -17.82 -0.05 10.33
CA ASP A 182 -16.69 -0.73 9.71
C ASP A 182 -16.59 -0.35 8.23
N TRP A 183 -15.48 -0.70 7.59
CA TRP A 183 -15.32 -0.57 6.14
C TRP A 183 -15.36 -1.93 5.47
N PHE A 184 -15.90 -1.97 4.26
CA PHE A 184 -15.94 -3.14 3.41
C PHE A 184 -15.22 -2.80 2.12
N ILE A 185 -14.26 -3.62 1.70
CA ILE A 185 -13.62 -3.53 0.40
C ILE A 185 -14.11 -4.68 -0.46
N THR A 186 -14.66 -4.35 -1.64
CA THR A 186 -14.98 -5.32 -2.67
C THR A 186 -13.93 -5.28 -3.75
N TYR A 187 -13.59 -6.43 -4.32
CA TYR A 187 -12.63 -6.49 -5.40
C TYR A 187 -12.85 -7.67 -6.33
N GLN A 188 -12.49 -7.45 -7.59
CA GLN A 188 -12.45 -8.45 -8.63
C GLN A 188 -11.20 -9.32 -8.48
N ALA A 189 -11.40 -10.63 -8.41
CA ALA A 189 -10.39 -11.67 -8.56
C ALA A 189 -10.94 -12.72 -9.53
N GLU A 190 -10.95 -14.00 -9.16
CA GLU A 190 -11.68 -15.04 -9.89
C GLU A 190 -13.19 -14.81 -9.86
N GLY A 191 -13.74 -14.30 -8.75
CA GLY A 191 -15.09 -13.76 -8.61
C GLY A 191 -15.05 -12.32 -8.12
N ILE A 192 -16.16 -11.84 -7.53
CA ILE A 192 -16.10 -10.63 -6.70
C ILE A 192 -16.11 -11.04 -5.23
N PHE A 193 -15.09 -10.61 -4.51
CA PHE A 193 -14.92 -10.86 -3.09
C PHE A 193 -15.16 -9.60 -2.28
N VAL A 194 -15.42 -9.78 -0.99
CA VAL A 194 -15.45 -8.71 0.00
C VAL A 194 -14.59 -9.08 1.21
N ASN A 195 -13.86 -8.09 1.71
CA ASN A 195 -13.20 -8.15 3.00
C ASN A 195 -13.67 -7.00 3.87
N LYS A 196 -13.66 -7.23 5.18
CA LYS A 196 -14.00 -6.24 6.20
C LYS A 196 -12.74 -5.68 6.83
N ILE A 197 -12.68 -4.37 6.97
CA ILE A 197 -11.73 -3.66 7.84
C ILE A 197 -12.55 -3.14 9.01
N THR A 198 -12.24 -3.60 10.21
CA THR A 198 -12.97 -3.18 11.41
C THR A 198 -12.63 -1.74 11.80
N ALA A 199 -13.47 -1.10 12.60
CA ALA A 199 -13.23 0.25 13.14
C ALA A 199 -11.90 0.39 13.89
N ASP A 200 -11.44 -0.70 14.52
CA ASP A 200 -10.15 -0.82 15.21
C ASP A 200 -8.96 -1.16 14.28
N GLY A 201 -9.18 -1.22 12.96
CA GLY A 201 -8.13 -1.34 11.94
C GLY A 201 -7.74 -2.77 11.60
N GLN A 202 -8.54 -3.78 11.96
CA GLN A 202 -8.24 -5.17 11.64
C GLN A 202 -8.78 -5.54 10.25
N TYR A 203 -7.88 -5.92 9.33
CA TYR A 203 -8.24 -6.45 8.02
C TYR A 203 -8.55 -7.95 8.11
N GLN A 204 -9.81 -8.32 7.91
CA GLN A 204 -10.28 -9.69 8.08
C GLN A 204 -10.11 -10.48 6.78
N GLN A 205 -9.29 -11.54 6.83
CA GLN A 205 -8.98 -12.45 5.72
C GLN A 205 -9.29 -13.91 6.12
N PRO A 206 -9.56 -14.81 5.16
CA PRO A 206 -9.67 -14.57 3.71
C PRO A 206 -10.95 -13.82 3.33
N GLY A 207 -11.04 -13.34 2.09
CA GLY A 207 -12.23 -12.68 1.57
C GLY A 207 -13.43 -13.60 1.41
N THR A 208 -14.64 -13.04 1.54
CA THR A 208 -15.91 -13.74 1.31
C THR A 208 -16.36 -13.55 -0.14
N LEU A 209 -16.72 -14.64 -0.82
CA LEU A 209 -17.22 -14.58 -2.19
C LEU A 209 -18.64 -14.00 -2.22
N LEU A 210 -18.83 -12.86 -2.90
CA LEU A 210 -20.15 -12.26 -3.14
C LEU A 210 -20.75 -12.68 -4.47
N VAL A 211 -19.93 -12.70 -5.53
CA VAL A 211 -20.38 -13.01 -6.88
C VAL A 211 -19.47 -14.10 -7.47
N PRO A 212 -20.01 -15.29 -7.79
CA PRO A 212 -19.23 -16.39 -8.34
C PRO A 212 -18.46 -16.03 -9.61
N GLN A 213 -17.36 -16.74 -9.83
CA GLN A 213 -16.55 -16.62 -11.03
C GLN A 213 -17.36 -16.84 -12.30
N THR A 214 -17.04 -16.06 -13.32
CA THR A 214 -17.44 -16.28 -14.71
C THR A 214 -16.22 -16.38 -15.60
N TYR A 215 -16.44 -16.69 -16.88
CA TYR A 215 -15.39 -16.62 -17.90
C TYR A 215 -14.83 -15.20 -18.07
N TYR A 216 -15.64 -14.19 -17.77
CA TYR A 216 -15.30 -12.79 -17.92
C TYR A 216 -15.00 -12.13 -16.58
N GLN A 217 -14.03 -11.20 -16.58
CA GLN A 217 -13.80 -10.32 -15.45
C GLN A 217 -14.86 -9.21 -15.41
N ARG A 218 -15.21 -8.80 -14.19
CA ARG A 218 -16.10 -7.66 -13.94
C ARG A 218 -15.27 -6.46 -13.49
N SER A 219 -15.81 -5.28 -13.74
CA SER A 219 -15.12 -4.01 -13.49
C SER A 219 -16.13 -2.92 -13.16
N ASN A 220 -15.64 -1.73 -12.85
CA ASN A 220 -16.44 -0.60 -12.40
C ASN A 220 -17.30 -1.00 -11.20
N LEU A 221 -16.65 -1.64 -10.23
CA LEU A 221 -17.28 -1.96 -8.96
C LEU A 221 -17.63 -0.64 -8.28
N GLU A 222 -18.87 -0.52 -7.83
CA GLU A 222 -19.37 0.61 -7.05
C GLU A 222 -20.17 0.09 -5.87
N MET A 223 -19.95 0.67 -4.70
CA MET A 223 -20.56 0.17 -3.47
C MET A 223 -21.07 1.29 -2.58
N ALA A 224 -22.24 1.06 -1.98
CA ALA A 224 -22.80 1.91 -0.94
C ALA A 224 -23.43 1.04 0.14
N CYS A 225 -23.30 1.44 1.40
CA CYS A 225 -23.93 0.75 2.52
C CYS A 225 -24.81 1.71 3.32
N VAL A 226 -25.95 1.19 3.80
CA VAL A 226 -26.88 1.93 4.66
C VAL A 226 -27.66 0.94 5.52
N SER A 227 -27.85 1.27 6.79
CA SER A 227 -28.68 0.48 7.72
C SER A 227 -28.33 -1.00 7.77
N GLY A 228 -27.02 -1.33 7.77
CA GLY A 228 -26.51 -2.70 7.85
C GLY A 228 -26.61 -3.52 6.56
N VAL A 229 -26.94 -2.89 5.43
CA VAL A 229 -26.97 -3.54 4.11
C VAL A 229 -26.08 -2.77 3.15
N CYS A 230 -25.23 -3.49 2.43
CA CYS A 230 -24.43 -2.98 1.34
C CYS A 230 -25.01 -3.40 -0.01
N LEU A 231 -25.09 -2.47 -0.96
CA LEU A 231 -25.37 -2.72 -2.37
C LEU A 231 -24.06 -2.55 -3.15
N LEU A 232 -23.65 -3.61 -3.84
CA LEU A 232 -22.57 -3.61 -4.80
C LEU A 232 -23.16 -3.66 -6.22
N THR A 233 -22.69 -2.80 -7.10
CA THR A 233 -22.97 -2.85 -8.55
C THR A 233 -21.68 -3.01 -9.33
N PHE A 234 -21.75 -3.60 -10.51
CA PHE A 234 -20.59 -3.84 -11.36
C PHE A 234 -20.99 -3.98 -12.83
N ASN A 235 -20.04 -3.74 -13.72
CA ASN A 235 -20.19 -4.06 -15.13
C ASN A 235 -19.78 -5.52 -15.38
N ASP A 236 -20.67 -6.25 -16.04
CA ASP A 236 -20.42 -7.50 -16.73
C ASP A 236 -20.27 -7.22 -18.24
N GLN A 237 -19.80 -8.19 -19.04
CA GLN A 237 -19.44 -8.00 -20.47
C GLN A 237 -20.41 -7.14 -21.27
N VAL A 238 -21.71 -7.36 -21.09
CA VAL A 238 -22.77 -6.74 -21.88
C VAL A 238 -23.90 -6.16 -21.02
N THR A 239 -23.81 -6.29 -19.70
CA THR A 239 -24.87 -5.90 -18.76
C THR A 239 -24.27 -5.34 -17.46
N ALA A 240 -25.09 -4.68 -16.65
CA ALA A 240 -24.75 -4.41 -15.26
C ALA A 240 -25.28 -5.54 -14.35
N GLY A 241 -24.54 -5.85 -13.29
CA GLY A 241 -24.98 -6.73 -12.22
C GLY A 241 -25.03 -5.99 -10.88
N ALA A 242 -25.78 -6.55 -9.94
CA ALA A 242 -25.88 -6.03 -8.59
C ALA A 242 -26.04 -7.18 -7.59
N VAL A 243 -25.49 -7.00 -6.40
CA VAL A 243 -25.65 -7.92 -5.27
C VAL A 243 -25.78 -7.12 -3.98
N ARG A 244 -26.63 -7.60 -3.07
CA ARG A 244 -26.72 -7.05 -1.72
C ARG A 244 -26.07 -8.00 -0.73
N PHE A 245 -25.49 -7.49 0.34
CA PHE A 245 -24.99 -8.29 1.45
C PHE A 245 -25.15 -7.57 2.79
N ASP A 246 -25.22 -8.33 3.88
CA ASP A 246 -25.31 -7.79 5.25
C ASP A 246 -23.92 -7.56 5.88
N THR A 247 -23.88 -6.98 7.09
CA THR A 247 -22.63 -6.71 7.83
C THR A 247 -21.85 -7.97 8.24
N ASN A 248 -22.48 -9.14 8.17
CA ASN A 248 -21.86 -10.45 8.40
C ASN A 248 -21.38 -11.09 7.08
N LEU A 249 -21.43 -10.33 5.98
CA LEU A 249 -21.02 -10.73 4.63
C LEU A 249 -21.93 -11.81 4.02
N ASN A 250 -23.16 -11.98 4.50
CA ASN A 250 -24.12 -12.87 3.88
C ASN A 250 -24.76 -12.18 2.67
N VAL A 251 -24.75 -12.85 1.52
CA VAL A 251 -25.46 -12.38 0.33
C VAL A 251 -26.98 -12.39 0.58
N LEU A 252 -27.63 -11.29 0.24
CA LEU A 252 -29.08 -11.09 0.37
C LEU A 252 -29.75 -11.23 -1.00
N GLY A 253 -30.90 -11.90 -1.02
CA GLY A 253 -31.71 -12.14 -2.23
C GLY A 253 -32.38 -10.90 -2.81
#